data_AF-A0A7S0QS46-F1
#
_entry.id   AF-A0A7S0QS46-F1
#
_cell.length_a   1.000
_cell.length_b   1.000
_cell.length_c   1.000
_cell.angle_alpha   90.00
_cell.angle_beta   90.00
_cell.angle_gamma   90.00
#
_symmetry.space_group_name_H-M   'P 1'
#
loop_
_entity.id
_entity.type
_entity.pdbx_description
1 polymer ?
#
loop_
_entity_poly.entity_id
_entity_poly.type
_entity_poly.pdbx_seq_one_letter_code
_entity_poly.pdbx_strand_id
1 'polypeptide(L)'
;VEELAAILTDFKSQLEAEDTPLRGKRPLSRQMVLPAGLWASTKRWPLAVYKPGRGGTPAAWEPSHTRFAAGEHPQTIAMNQDSGKPVQVATVIGHILQGLLLGRPVDLRRLVDCAEPGTLPDEVEWSQMEDACIKSDIDVMKVENVALKELLQVVVGPGAEVTPAWYAKARWWLNLKRASVPVSFQDGSETPTPKRLCPPV
;
A
#
# COMPACT_ATOMS: atom_id res chain seq x y z
N VAL A 1 46.40 -18.86 18.79
CA VAL A 1 45.18 -18.44 19.52
C VAL A 1 45.08 -16.91 19.62
N GLU A 2 46.19 -16.22 19.86
CA GLU A 2 46.24 -14.74 19.90
C GLU A 2 45.88 -14.06 18.57
N GLU A 3 46.21 -14.68 17.42
CA GLU A 3 45.90 -14.14 16.09
C GLU A 3 44.40 -14.02 15.79
N LEU A 4 43.59 -14.98 16.27
CA LEU A 4 42.13 -14.96 16.08
C LEU A 4 41.45 -13.91 16.95
N ALA A 5 41.97 -13.65 18.14
CA ALA A 5 41.47 -12.59 19.01
C ALA A 5 41.74 -11.21 18.39
N ALA A 6 42.89 -11.02 17.74
CA ALA A 6 43.20 -9.79 17.03
C ALA A 6 42.25 -9.55 15.85
N ILE A 7 41.97 -10.58 15.04
CA ILE A 7 41.04 -10.47 13.90
C ILE A 7 39.61 -10.16 14.36
N LEU A 8 39.14 -10.80 15.43
CA LEU A 8 37.80 -10.52 15.98
C LEU A 8 37.70 -9.12 16.57
N THR A 9 38.78 -8.61 17.16
CA THR A 9 38.81 -7.25 17.70
C THR A 9 38.84 -6.21 16.58
N ASP A 10 39.60 -6.48 15.50
CA ASP A 10 39.64 -5.61 14.32
C ASP A 10 38.29 -5.60 13.57
N PHE A 11 37.64 -6.76 13.41
CA PHE A 11 36.28 -6.84 12.84
C PHE A 11 35.25 -6.11 13.69
N LYS A 12 35.35 -6.22 15.02
CA LYS A 12 34.47 -5.52 15.95
C LYS A 12 34.70 -4.01 15.91
N SER A 13 35.95 -3.55 15.85
CA SER A 13 36.28 -2.13 15.69
C SER A 13 35.87 -1.58 14.32
N GLN A 14 35.89 -2.38 13.25
CA GLN A 14 35.36 -1.97 11.94
C GLN A 14 33.82 -1.83 11.96
N LEU A 15 33.11 -2.75 12.63
CA LEU A 15 31.66 -2.65 12.83
C LEU A 15 31.25 -1.46 13.71
N GLU A 16 32.01 -1.18 14.78
CA GLU A 16 31.76 -0.06 15.68
C GLU A 16 32.16 1.30 15.07
N ALA A 17 33.13 1.32 14.14
CA ALA A 17 33.51 2.53 13.39
C ALA A 17 32.49 2.90 12.30
N GLU A 18 31.79 1.92 11.71
CA GLU A 18 30.65 2.16 10.82
C GLU A 18 29.40 2.67 11.56
N ASP A 19 29.33 2.50 12.89
CA ASP A 19 28.26 3.01 13.75
C ASP A 19 28.56 4.43 14.30
N THR A 20 29.43 5.17 13.61
CA THR A 20 29.52 6.62 13.81
C THR A 20 28.16 7.21 13.41
N PRO A 21 27.47 8.00 14.27
CA PRO A 21 26.22 8.64 13.89
C PRO A 21 26.55 9.76 12.91
N LEU A 22 26.74 9.38 11.64
CA LEU A 22 26.43 10.25 10.54
C LEU A 22 24.98 10.67 10.81
N ARG A 23 24.84 11.92 11.26
CA ARG A 23 23.66 12.76 11.06
C ARG A 23 23.46 12.99 9.56
N GLY A 24 23.61 11.93 8.77
CA GLY A 24 23.36 11.83 7.36
C GLY A 24 21.85 11.73 7.21
N LYS A 25 21.33 12.52 6.29
CA LYS A 25 19.97 12.37 5.79
C LYS A 25 19.74 10.88 5.58
N ARG A 26 18.81 10.28 6.34
CA ARG A 26 18.32 8.94 6.00
C ARG A 26 18.02 8.98 4.51
N PRO A 27 18.57 8.06 3.69
CA PRO A 27 18.22 8.03 2.28
C PRO A 27 16.70 8.05 2.18
N LEU A 28 16.16 9.06 1.50
CA LEU A 28 14.72 9.21 1.34
C LEU A 28 14.24 7.92 0.68
N SER A 29 13.33 7.21 1.35
CA SER A 29 12.79 5.96 0.81
C SER A 29 12.11 6.23 -0.54
N ARG A 30 12.41 5.38 -1.52
CA ARG A 30 11.90 5.51 -2.88
C ARG A 30 10.40 5.32 -2.88
N GLN A 31 9.70 6.21 -3.56
CA GLN A 31 8.24 6.26 -3.60
C GLN A 31 7.70 5.27 -4.63
N MET A 32 6.57 4.65 -4.31
CA MET A 32 5.90 3.72 -5.21
C MET A 32 5.30 4.43 -6.42
N VAL A 33 5.52 3.88 -7.61
CA VAL A 33 4.93 4.32 -8.87
C VAL A 33 4.13 3.17 -9.50
N LEU A 34 2.84 3.44 -9.71
CA LEU A 34 1.88 2.52 -10.34
C LEU A 34 1.78 2.73 -11.86
N PRO A 35 1.34 1.71 -12.62
CA PRO A 35 1.16 1.84 -14.07
C PRO A 35 0.16 2.94 -14.44
N ALA A 36 0.40 3.61 -15.56
CA ALA A 36 -0.48 4.65 -16.08
C ALA A 36 -1.72 4.06 -16.76
N GLY A 37 -2.84 4.79 -16.69
CA GLY A 37 -4.07 4.43 -17.38
C GLY A 37 -4.81 3.25 -16.73
N LEU A 38 -5.76 2.68 -17.47
CA LEU A 38 -6.57 1.57 -16.99
C LEU A 38 -5.72 0.29 -16.89
N TRP A 39 -5.60 -0.23 -15.68
CA TRP A 39 -4.98 -1.52 -15.43
C TRP A 39 -6.02 -2.57 -15.06
N ALA A 40 -5.97 -3.72 -15.72
CA ALA A 40 -6.75 -4.91 -15.37
C ALA A 40 -5.80 -6.09 -15.21
N SER A 41 -6.01 -6.89 -14.17
CA SER A 41 -5.21 -8.10 -14.00
C SER A 41 -5.48 -9.08 -15.12
N THR A 42 -4.42 -9.59 -15.76
CA THR A 42 -4.53 -10.63 -16.81
C THR A 42 -5.02 -11.96 -16.24
N LYS A 43 -4.82 -12.19 -14.94
CA LYS A 43 -5.28 -13.37 -14.21
C LYS A 43 -6.00 -12.92 -12.94
N ARG A 44 -7.32 -13.13 -12.89
CA ARG A 44 -8.10 -12.92 -11.66
C ARG A 44 -7.45 -13.70 -10.52
N TRP A 45 -7.32 -13.07 -9.36
CA TRP A 45 -6.83 -13.75 -8.16
C TRP A 45 -7.78 -14.93 -7.85
N PRO A 46 -7.31 -16.19 -7.78
CA PRO A 46 -8.20 -17.36 -7.72
C PRO A 46 -9.20 -17.35 -6.56
N LEU A 47 -8.84 -16.70 -5.47
CA LEU A 47 -9.67 -16.60 -4.26
C LEU A 47 -10.56 -15.35 -4.23
N ALA A 48 -10.45 -14.45 -5.21
CA ALA A 48 -11.39 -13.33 -5.34
C ALA A 48 -12.73 -13.88 -5.81
N VAL A 49 -13.66 -14.20 -4.91
CA VAL A 49 -15.01 -14.71 -5.26
C VAL A 49 -16.00 -13.55 -5.33
N TYR A 50 -16.78 -13.47 -6.43
CA TYR A 50 -17.89 -12.52 -6.54
C TYR A 50 -19.04 -12.99 -5.66
N LYS A 51 -19.42 -12.17 -4.68
CA LYS A 51 -20.51 -12.43 -3.74
C LYS A 51 -21.64 -11.42 -4.02
N PRO A 52 -22.71 -11.80 -4.74
CA PRO A 52 -23.81 -10.89 -5.04
C PRO A 52 -24.54 -10.46 -3.75
N GLY A 53 -25.23 -9.33 -3.82
CA GLY A 53 -26.07 -8.86 -2.72
C GLY A 53 -27.37 -9.66 -2.58
N ARG A 54 -28.12 -9.37 -1.52
CA ARG A 54 -29.38 -10.07 -1.21
C ARG A 54 -30.41 -9.82 -2.30
N GLY A 55 -31.08 -10.87 -2.77
CA GLY A 55 -32.15 -10.73 -3.77
C GLY A 55 -31.64 -10.42 -5.18
N GLY A 56 -30.39 -10.76 -5.50
CA GLY A 56 -29.82 -10.54 -6.83
C GLY A 56 -29.34 -9.11 -7.07
N THR A 57 -29.29 -8.27 -6.04
CA THR A 57 -28.69 -6.94 -6.16
C THR A 57 -27.19 -7.04 -6.44
N PRO A 58 -26.60 -6.02 -7.09
CA PRO A 58 -25.16 -5.93 -7.27
C PRO A 58 -24.39 -6.09 -5.95
N ALA A 59 -23.16 -6.57 -6.04
CA ALA A 59 -22.28 -6.62 -4.88
C ALA A 59 -21.97 -5.20 -4.38
N ALA A 60 -21.77 -5.01 -3.07
CA ALA A 60 -21.60 -3.69 -2.46
C ALA A 60 -20.47 -2.83 -3.08
N TRP A 61 -19.45 -3.49 -3.64
CA TRP A 61 -18.32 -2.80 -4.28
C TRP A 61 -18.65 -2.25 -5.68
N GLU A 62 -19.62 -2.85 -6.36
CA GLU A 62 -19.86 -2.66 -7.79
C GLU A 62 -20.37 -1.25 -8.15
N PRO A 63 -21.31 -0.64 -7.39
CA PRO A 63 -21.70 0.75 -7.63
C PRO A 63 -20.52 1.74 -7.47
N SER A 64 -19.67 1.53 -6.45
CA SER A 64 -18.51 2.40 -6.22
C SER A 64 -17.49 2.29 -7.36
N HIS A 65 -17.21 1.06 -7.83
CA HIS A 65 -16.32 0.84 -8.96
C HIS A 65 -16.86 1.45 -10.25
N THR A 66 -18.15 1.23 -10.55
CA THR A 66 -18.80 1.74 -11.77
C THR A 66 -18.77 3.26 -11.83
N ARG A 67 -19.09 3.94 -10.72
CA ARG A 67 -19.07 5.40 -10.64
C ARG A 67 -17.67 5.97 -10.74
N PHE A 68 -16.69 5.33 -10.10
CA PHE A 68 -15.30 5.71 -10.28
C PHE A 68 -14.89 5.54 -11.75
N ALA A 69 -15.18 4.40 -12.39
CA ALA A 69 -14.87 4.17 -13.80
C ALA A 69 -15.52 5.23 -14.73
N ALA A 70 -16.70 5.74 -14.38
CA ALA A 70 -17.38 6.84 -15.09
C ALA A 70 -16.75 8.23 -14.88
N GLY A 71 -15.74 8.36 -14.02
CA GLY A 71 -15.01 9.61 -13.77
C GLY A 71 -15.32 10.31 -12.45
N GLU A 72 -16.18 9.74 -11.60
CA GLU A 72 -16.50 10.35 -10.31
C GLU A 72 -15.35 10.25 -9.31
N HIS A 73 -15.14 11.31 -8.52
CA HIS A 73 -14.14 11.32 -7.45
C HIS A 73 -14.59 10.46 -6.26
N PRO A 74 -13.70 9.66 -5.63
CA PRO A 74 -14.04 8.80 -4.49
C PRO A 74 -14.73 9.53 -3.32
N GLN A 75 -14.35 10.78 -3.03
CA GLN A 75 -15.04 11.63 -2.05
C GLN A 75 -16.53 11.83 -2.38
N THR A 76 -16.84 12.12 -3.64
CA THR A 76 -18.22 12.34 -4.11
C THR A 76 -19.03 11.05 -4.01
N ILE A 77 -18.42 9.92 -4.39
CA ILE A 77 -19.03 8.60 -4.26
C ILE A 77 -19.34 8.33 -2.78
N ALA A 78 -18.38 8.56 -1.89
CA ALA A 78 -18.50 8.33 -0.46
C ALA A 78 -19.66 9.11 0.18
N MET A 79 -19.90 10.35 -0.26
CA MET A 79 -20.98 11.20 0.25
C MET A 79 -22.36 10.87 -0.33
N ASN A 80 -22.41 10.45 -1.60
CA ASN A 80 -23.66 10.26 -2.34
C ASN A 80 -24.00 8.77 -2.52
N GLN A 81 -24.24 8.03 -1.44
CA GLN A 81 -24.61 6.61 -1.52
C GLN A 81 -26.11 6.41 -1.79
N ASP A 82 -26.47 5.34 -2.51
CA ASP A 82 -27.88 5.00 -2.82
C ASP A 82 -28.71 4.74 -1.55
N SER A 83 -28.06 4.29 -0.48
CA SER A 83 -28.71 4.11 0.84
C SER A 83 -29.05 5.43 1.55
N GLY A 84 -28.57 6.57 1.03
CA GLY A 84 -28.66 7.88 1.65
C GLY A 84 -27.68 8.12 2.80
N LYS A 85 -26.87 7.11 3.20
CA LYS A 85 -25.90 7.22 4.29
C LYS A 85 -24.47 7.35 3.75
N PRO A 86 -23.74 8.43 4.07
CA PRO A 86 -22.34 8.57 3.70
C PRO A 86 -21.48 7.44 4.26
N VAL A 87 -20.42 7.09 3.52
CA VAL A 87 -19.37 6.14 3.95
C VAL A 87 -18.01 6.84 3.96
N GLN A 88 -16.99 6.16 4.47
CA GLN A 88 -15.61 6.67 4.43
C GLN A 88 -15.01 6.52 3.03
N VAL A 89 -14.15 7.45 2.61
CA VAL A 89 -13.41 7.36 1.34
C VAL A 89 -12.59 6.08 1.25
N ALA A 90 -11.96 5.68 2.36
CA ALA A 90 -11.21 4.43 2.45
C ALA A 90 -12.07 3.19 2.12
N THR A 91 -13.37 3.23 2.42
CA THR A 91 -14.33 2.17 2.04
C THR A 91 -14.52 2.13 0.52
N VAL A 92 -14.70 3.31 -0.11
CA VAL A 92 -14.81 3.43 -1.56
C VAL A 92 -13.54 2.96 -2.27
N ILE A 93 -12.36 3.35 -1.78
CA ILE A 93 -11.07 2.86 -2.31
C ILE A 93 -10.99 1.33 -2.18
N GLY A 94 -11.39 0.78 -1.03
CA GLY A 94 -11.47 -0.67 -0.82
C GLY A 94 -12.39 -1.37 -1.82
N HIS A 95 -13.56 -0.80 -2.12
CA HIS A 95 -14.46 -1.31 -3.15
C HIS A 95 -13.83 -1.30 -4.55
N ILE A 96 -13.11 -0.24 -4.90
CA ILE A 96 -12.44 -0.13 -6.21
C ILE A 96 -11.33 -1.18 -6.33
N LEU A 97 -10.52 -1.36 -5.28
CA LEU A 97 -9.49 -2.40 -5.21
C LEU A 97 -10.08 -3.82 -5.26
N GLN A 98 -11.26 -4.04 -4.65
CA GLN A 98 -11.98 -5.31 -4.78
C GLN A 98 -12.37 -5.60 -6.24
N GLY A 99 -12.79 -4.57 -6.99
CA GLY A 99 -13.04 -4.67 -8.42
C GLY A 99 -11.80 -5.10 -9.20
N LEU A 100 -10.63 -4.53 -8.87
CA LEU A 100 -9.35 -4.92 -9.45
C LEU A 100 -9.03 -6.40 -9.22
N LEU A 101 -9.22 -6.91 -7.99
CA LEU A 101 -9.01 -8.33 -7.68
C LEU A 101 -9.92 -9.27 -8.50
N LEU A 102 -11.12 -8.81 -8.85
CA LEU A 102 -12.07 -9.51 -9.69
C LEU A 102 -11.79 -9.34 -11.20
N GLY A 103 -10.70 -8.68 -11.57
CA GLY A 103 -10.27 -8.47 -12.95
C GLY A 103 -10.94 -7.27 -13.64
N ARG A 104 -11.60 -6.38 -12.88
CA ARG A 104 -12.13 -5.13 -13.46
C ARG A 104 -11.01 -4.12 -13.68
N PRO A 105 -11.03 -3.36 -14.78
CA PRO A 105 -10.03 -2.31 -15.02
C PRO A 105 -10.17 -1.18 -14.01
N VAL A 106 -9.04 -0.63 -13.55
CA VAL A 106 -8.95 0.49 -12.62
C VAL A 106 -7.80 1.41 -13.05
N ASP A 107 -8.05 2.73 -13.08
CA ASP A 107 -6.98 3.72 -13.17
C ASP A 107 -6.33 3.88 -11.80
N LEU A 108 -5.20 3.20 -11.61
CA LEU A 108 -4.52 3.12 -10.32
C LEU A 108 -3.86 4.43 -9.91
N ARG A 109 -3.31 5.20 -10.87
CA ARG A 109 -2.71 6.51 -10.55
C ARG A 109 -3.76 7.47 -10.07
N ARG A 110 -4.89 7.56 -10.80
CA ARG A 110 -6.00 8.41 -10.37
C ARG A 110 -6.55 7.98 -9.01
N LEU A 111 -6.58 6.69 -8.71
CA LEU A 111 -7.02 6.21 -7.41
C LEU A 111 -6.07 6.63 -6.29
N VAL A 112 -4.76 6.60 -6.52
CA VAL A 112 -3.72 7.07 -5.58
C VAL A 112 -3.83 8.57 -5.35
N ASP A 113 -4.04 9.36 -6.40
CA ASP A 113 -4.20 10.82 -6.29
C ASP A 113 -5.41 11.22 -5.42
N CYS A 114 -6.41 10.34 -5.32
CA CYS A 114 -7.58 10.51 -4.46
C CYS A 114 -7.39 9.96 -3.03
N ALA A 115 -6.32 9.20 -2.77
CA ALA A 115 -6.04 8.61 -1.47
C ALA A 115 -5.31 9.61 -0.55
N GLU A 116 -5.39 9.38 0.76
CA GLU A 116 -4.65 10.22 1.70
C GLU A 116 -3.13 10.06 1.52
N PRO A 117 -2.34 11.14 1.69
CA PRO A 117 -0.88 11.05 1.65
C PRO A 117 -0.35 10.01 2.63
N GLY A 118 0.62 9.21 2.18
CA GLY A 118 1.22 8.15 2.98
C GLY A 118 0.36 6.89 3.12
N THR A 119 -0.71 6.73 2.33
CA THR A 119 -1.45 5.46 2.25
C THR A 119 -0.76 4.40 1.40
N LEU A 120 0.10 4.80 0.46
CA LEU A 120 0.95 3.87 -0.28
C LEU A 120 2.23 3.61 0.51
N PRO A 121 2.69 2.34 0.57
CA PRO A 121 3.97 2.03 1.17
C PRO A 121 5.10 2.50 0.25
N ASP A 122 6.22 2.92 0.86
CA ASP A 122 7.47 3.13 0.14
C ASP A 122 8.21 1.80 -0.13
N GLU A 123 9.38 1.85 -0.77
CA GLU A 123 10.18 0.66 -1.09
C GLU A 123 10.60 -0.13 0.15
N VAL A 124 10.95 0.56 1.25
CA VAL A 124 11.40 -0.06 2.49
C VAL A 124 10.22 -0.76 3.17
N GLU A 125 9.10 -0.07 3.29
CA GLU A 125 7.87 -0.60 3.89
C GLU A 125 7.29 -1.77 3.08
N TRP A 126 7.38 -1.71 1.75
CA TRP A 126 7.04 -2.83 0.87
C TRP A 126 7.91 -4.05 1.19
N SER A 127 9.24 -3.88 1.24
CA SER A 127 10.17 -4.96 1.55
C SER A 127 9.91 -5.56 2.94
N GLN A 128 9.62 -4.72 3.94
CA GLN A 128 9.31 -5.19 5.29
C GLN A 128 8.06 -6.07 5.33
N MET A 129 7.03 -5.76 4.53
CA MET A 129 5.84 -6.60 4.41
C MET A 129 6.13 -7.94 3.71
N GLU A 130 7.01 -7.96 2.70
CA GLU A 130 7.49 -9.22 2.09
C GLU A 130 8.23 -10.08 3.12
N ASP A 131 9.16 -9.49 3.86
CA ASP A 131 9.95 -10.18 4.87
C ASP A 131 9.09 -10.71 6.01
N ALA A 132 8.07 -9.95 6.43
CA ALA A 132 7.12 -10.37 7.45
C ALA A 132 6.30 -11.59 6.98
N CYS A 133 5.94 -11.65 5.70
CA CYS A 133 5.28 -12.81 5.11
C CYS A 133 6.16 -14.06 5.15
N ILE A 134 7.45 -13.92 4.81
CA ILE A 134 8.42 -15.02 4.87
C ILE A 134 8.59 -15.50 6.33
N LYS A 135 8.78 -14.57 7.27
CA LYS A 135 8.95 -14.90 8.71
C LYS A 135 7.72 -15.57 9.32
N SER A 136 6.53 -15.27 8.81
CA SER A 136 5.26 -15.80 9.31
C SER A 136 4.79 -17.04 8.54
N ASP A 137 5.53 -17.47 7.51
CA ASP A 137 5.13 -18.54 6.58
C ASP A 137 3.73 -18.30 5.95
N ILE A 138 3.45 -17.05 5.55
CA ILE A 138 2.17 -16.64 4.96
C ILE A 138 2.34 -16.35 3.47
N ASP A 139 1.76 -17.20 2.62
CA ASP A 139 1.59 -16.95 1.19
C ASP A 139 0.29 -16.18 0.93
N VAL A 140 0.38 -14.85 0.76
CA VAL A 140 -0.77 -13.95 0.54
C VAL A 140 -1.57 -14.24 -0.73
N MET A 141 -1.00 -15.00 -1.66
CA MET A 141 -1.67 -15.41 -2.89
C MET A 141 -2.56 -16.62 -2.67
N LYS A 142 -2.29 -17.44 -1.64
CA LYS A 142 -3.00 -18.69 -1.34
C LYS A 142 -3.95 -18.61 -0.16
N VAL A 143 -3.93 -17.51 0.60
CA VAL A 143 -4.82 -17.30 1.76
C VAL A 143 -5.86 -16.23 1.42
N GLU A 144 -7.16 -16.53 1.64
CA GLU A 144 -8.24 -15.54 1.41
C GLU A 144 -8.16 -14.39 2.43
N ASN A 145 -8.10 -14.73 3.71
CA ASN A 145 -8.11 -13.79 4.83
C ASN A 145 -6.76 -13.78 5.56
N VAL A 146 -5.93 -12.79 5.29
CA VAL A 146 -4.66 -12.59 6.00
C VAL A 146 -4.94 -11.83 7.29
N ALA A 147 -4.45 -12.33 8.43
CA ALA A 147 -4.50 -11.64 9.71
C ALA A 147 -3.55 -10.43 9.70
N LEU A 148 -3.96 -9.33 9.07
CA LEU A 148 -3.12 -8.16 8.84
C LEU A 148 -2.49 -7.61 10.12
N LYS A 149 -3.20 -7.67 11.26
CA LYS A 149 -2.67 -7.22 12.54
C LYS A 149 -1.44 -8.03 12.96
N GLU A 150 -1.49 -9.35 12.84
CA GLU A 150 -0.40 -10.25 13.21
C GLU A 150 0.79 -10.07 12.28
N LEU A 151 0.53 -9.99 10.97
CA LEU A 151 1.56 -9.70 9.96
C LEU A 151 2.24 -8.35 10.24
N LEU A 152 1.46 -7.30 10.48
CA LEU A 152 1.99 -5.96 10.76
C LEU A 152 2.75 -5.91 12.09
N GLN A 153 2.38 -6.72 13.09
CA GLN A 153 3.14 -6.82 14.33
C GLN A 153 4.56 -7.32 14.10
N VAL A 154 4.77 -8.20 13.10
CA VAL A 154 6.11 -8.64 12.68
C VAL A 154 6.89 -7.52 12.00
N VAL A 155 6.20 -6.64 11.25
CA VAL A 155 6.80 -5.46 10.60
C VAL A 155 7.25 -4.41 11.61
N VAL A 156 6.35 -3.99 12.51
CA VAL A 156 6.62 -2.91 13.47
C VAL A 156 7.44 -3.37 14.68
N GLY A 157 7.51 -4.69 14.91
CA GLY A 157 8.20 -5.30 16.03
C GLY A 157 7.28 -5.62 17.22
N PRO A 158 7.71 -6.52 18.12
CA PRO A 158 6.91 -6.94 19.27
C PRO A 158 6.67 -5.78 20.24
N GLY A 159 5.41 -5.59 20.66
CA GLY A 159 5.01 -4.54 21.61
C GLY A 159 4.82 -3.15 21.01
N ALA A 160 5.18 -2.93 19.74
CA ALA A 160 4.87 -1.69 19.04
C ALA A 160 3.40 -1.64 18.61
N GLU A 161 2.79 -0.45 18.64
CA GLU A 161 1.40 -0.26 18.21
C GLU A 161 1.29 -0.19 16.68
N VAL A 162 0.41 -1.01 16.11
CA VAL A 162 0.09 -0.96 14.67
C VAL A 162 -0.89 0.18 14.41
N THR A 163 -0.41 1.26 13.80
CA THR A 163 -1.21 2.45 13.51
C THR A 163 -2.19 2.26 12.34
N PRO A 164 -3.26 3.06 12.24
CA PRO A 164 -4.17 3.04 11.09
C PRO A 164 -3.48 3.21 9.72
N ALA A 165 -2.38 3.98 9.67
CA ALA A 165 -1.60 4.18 8.46
C ALA A 165 -0.98 2.87 7.96
N TRP A 166 -0.46 2.02 8.87
CA TRP A 166 0.06 0.70 8.50
C TRP A 166 -1.00 -0.21 7.90
N TYR A 167 -2.23 -0.18 8.42
CA TYR A 167 -3.34 -0.93 7.80
C TYR A 167 -3.69 -0.42 6.41
N ALA A 168 -3.66 0.90 6.18
CA ALA A 168 -3.89 1.46 4.86
C ALA A 168 -2.81 0.99 3.85
N LYS A 169 -1.53 1.08 4.24
CA LYS A 169 -0.39 0.60 3.45
C LYS A 169 -0.46 -0.89 3.14
N ALA A 170 -0.74 -1.71 4.15
CA ALA A 170 -0.86 -3.16 3.99
C ALA A 170 -2.03 -3.56 3.10
N ARG A 171 -3.15 -2.83 3.13
CA ARG A 171 -4.26 -3.08 2.19
C ARG A 171 -3.85 -2.79 0.76
N TRP A 172 -3.15 -1.69 0.50
CA TRP A 172 -2.62 -1.40 -0.84
C TRP A 172 -1.66 -2.49 -1.30
N TRP A 173 -0.63 -2.78 -0.50
CA TRP A 173 0.34 -3.85 -0.78
C TRP A 173 -0.35 -5.18 -1.11
N LEU A 174 -1.27 -5.63 -0.25
CA LEU A 174 -1.97 -6.90 -0.41
C LEU A 174 -2.80 -6.96 -1.69
N ASN A 175 -3.55 -5.91 -2.00
CA ASN A 175 -4.39 -5.87 -3.19
C ASN A 175 -3.55 -5.80 -4.48
N LEU A 176 -2.48 -4.99 -4.50
CA LEU A 176 -1.58 -4.87 -5.65
C LEU A 176 -0.87 -6.20 -5.93
N LYS A 177 -0.40 -6.88 -4.89
CA LYS A 177 0.19 -8.23 -4.99
C LYS A 177 -0.77 -9.24 -5.58
N ARG A 178 -1.97 -9.34 -5.01
CA ARG A 178 -3.00 -10.30 -5.45
C ARG A 178 -3.47 -10.04 -6.87
N ALA A 179 -3.55 -8.78 -7.29
CA ALA A 179 -3.85 -8.40 -8.66
C ALA A 179 -2.65 -8.52 -9.61
N SER A 180 -1.46 -8.91 -9.12
CA SER A 180 -0.22 -8.98 -9.90
C SER A 180 0.10 -7.67 -10.63
N VAL A 181 -0.12 -6.54 -9.95
CA VAL A 181 0.21 -5.22 -10.50
C VAL A 181 1.73 -5.06 -10.55
N PRO A 182 2.32 -4.63 -11.67
CA PRO A 182 3.74 -4.31 -11.72
C PRO A 182 4.00 -3.06 -10.86
N VAL A 183 4.77 -3.23 -9.79
CA VAL A 183 5.16 -2.14 -8.88
C VAL A 183 6.60 -1.74 -9.18
N SER A 184 6.84 -0.43 -9.23
CA SER A 184 8.16 0.17 -9.40
C SER A 184 8.36 1.25 -8.35
N PHE A 185 9.61 1.56 -8.02
CA PHE A 185 9.96 2.61 -7.07
C PHE A 185 10.84 3.67 -7.74
N GLN A 186 10.65 4.93 -7.39
CA GLN A 186 11.44 6.06 -7.91
C GLN A 186 11.89 6.94 -6.76
N ASP A 187 13.06 7.57 -6.90
CA ASP A 187 13.51 8.57 -5.94
C ASP A 187 12.44 9.65 -5.85
N GLY A 188 12.01 9.97 -4.62
CA GLY A 188 11.00 10.99 -4.41
C GLY A 188 11.54 12.31 -4.96
N SER A 189 11.05 12.75 -6.12
CA SER A 189 11.30 14.10 -6.57
C SER A 189 10.76 15.03 -5.49
N GLU A 190 11.59 15.90 -4.91
CA GLU A 190 11.12 17.00 -4.09
C GLU A 190 9.97 17.68 -4.85
N THR A 191 8.73 17.49 -4.40
CA THR A 191 7.58 18.18 -4.98
C THR A 191 7.91 19.66 -4.95
N PRO A 192 8.00 20.36 -6.10
CA PRO A 192 8.26 21.78 -6.10
C PRO A 192 7.10 22.42 -5.35
N THR A 193 7.43 22.98 -4.18
CA THR A 193 6.49 23.73 -3.35
C THR A 193 5.71 24.67 -4.28
N PRO A 194 4.37 24.60 -4.35
CA PRO A 194 3.62 25.49 -5.22
C PRO A 194 3.91 26.91 -4.76
N LYS A 195 4.64 27.67 -5.58
CA LYS A 195 4.82 29.11 -5.38
C LYS A 195 3.41 29.69 -5.30
N ARG A 196 3.00 30.14 -4.11
CA ARG A 196 1.77 30.90 -3.92
C ARG A 196 1.87 32.15 -4.79
N LEU A 197 1.28 32.10 -5.97
CA LEU A 197 0.97 33.28 -6.77
C LEU A 197 -0.24 33.94 -6.10
N CYS A 198 0.00 34.74 -5.07
CA CYS A 198 -0.94 35.80 -4.72
C CYS A 198 -0.67 36.97 -5.68
N PRO A 199 -1.63 37.39 -6.52
CA PRO A 199 -1.56 38.70 -7.14
C PRO A 199 -1.80 39.78 -6.06
N PRO A 200 -1.08 40.92 -6.08
CA PRO A 200 -1.43 42.06 -5.26
C PRO A 200 -2.75 42.66 -5.76
N VAL A 201 -3.63 43.01 -4.83
CA VAL A 201 -4.79 43.89 -5.04
C VAL A 201 -4.33 45.33 -4.85
#